data_AF-A0A0R1LQW6-F1
#
_entry.id   AF-A0A0R1LQW6-F1
#
_cell.length_a   1.000
_cell.length_b   1.000
_cell.length_c   1.000
_cell.angle_alpha   90.00
_cell.angle_beta   90.00
_cell.angle_gamma   90.00
#
_symmetry.space_group_name_H-M   'P 1'
#
loop_
_entity.id
_entity.type
_entity.pdbx_description
1 polymer ?
#
loop_
_entity_poly.entity_id
_entity_poly.type
_entity_poly.pdbx_seq_one_letter_code
_entity_poly.pdbx_strand_id
1 'polypeptide(L)'
;MNLRHFLLRLHLTRGIGLRGEYLVAQWLADHPGQLKQLLPQQIVKIAGILPRFQRLFEQDFISMRVSTAVERHLNSTQFMTIFDDEYPLLLHESWLPPVVLFYQGNINLLRSSSFLGIVGTRRASPYAKQAIEQFLPAIIQRSMVIVSGLATGVDHLSHQLALQNGGHTIGVIGTGLNLSYPASSQKLQQYMAQHELVLSEYPLDAAGRKHHFVERNRIIAGLSQSVVVIQAKAKSGSLITANLALQNNRNVLAVPGRIDDELSTGCNQLIQAGAKPVLKASDILEDFPQIKG
;
A
#
# COMPACT_ATOMS: atom_id res chain seq x y z
N MET A 1 21.17 19.45 5.53
CA MET A 1 20.23 18.40 5.04
C MET A 1 18.85 19.03 4.89
N ASN A 2 18.17 18.85 3.75
CA ASN A 2 16.79 19.31 3.57
C ASN A 2 15.79 18.32 4.23
N LEU A 3 14.51 18.69 4.31
CA LEU A 3 13.48 17.87 4.96
C LEU A 3 13.36 16.48 4.32
N ARG A 4 13.31 16.42 2.98
CA ARG A 4 13.20 15.18 2.22
C ARG A 4 14.34 14.20 2.52
N HIS A 5 15.58 14.67 2.55
CA HIS A 5 16.77 13.87 2.88
C HIS A 5 16.77 13.43 4.34
N PHE A 6 16.26 14.27 5.25
CA PHE A 6 16.13 13.90 6.66
C PHE A 6 15.13 12.75 6.85
N LEU A 7 13.96 12.82 6.22
CA LEU A 7 12.94 11.78 6.33
C LEU A 7 13.41 10.46 5.71
N LEU A 8 14.12 10.52 4.58
CA LEU A 8 14.77 9.35 4.01
C LEU A 8 15.81 8.77 4.99
N ARG A 9 16.66 9.60 5.61
CA ARG A 9 17.62 9.15 6.62
C ARG A 9 16.92 8.49 7.82
N LEU A 10 15.86 9.12 8.32
CA LEU A 10 15.05 8.62 9.44
C LEU A 10 14.49 7.23 9.13
N HIS A 11 13.86 7.10 7.96
CA HIS A 11 13.25 5.88 7.48
C HIS A 11 14.26 4.74 7.25
N LEU A 12 15.48 5.06 6.81
CA LEU A 12 16.55 4.07 6.62
C LEU A 12 17.29 3.69 7.92
N THR A 13 17.00 4.36 9.03
CA THR A 13 17.67 4.14 10.33
C THR A 13 17.02 3.00 11.10
N ARG A 14 17.81 2.12 11.70
CA ARG A 14 17.31 1.02 12.54
C ARG A 14 16.94 1.52 13.93
N GLY A 15 16.01 0.84 14.58
CA GLY A 15 15.60 1.15 15.96
C GLY A 15 14.45 2.16 16.07
N ILE A 16 14.01 2.73 14.95
CA ILE A 16 12.72 3.41 14.81
C ILE A 16 11.76 2.51 14.01
N GLY A 17 10.46 2.67 14.21
CA GLY A 17 9.44 2.01 13.41
C GLY A 17 8.39 3.01 12.92
N LEU A 18 7.44 2.54 12.12
CA LEU A 18 6.46 3.37 11.38
C LEU A 18 5.78 4.45 12.23
N ARG A 19 5.32 4.09 13.44
CA ARG A 19 4.70 5.06 14.35
C ARG A 19 5.68 6.15 14.79
N GLY A 20 6.92 5.77 15.10
CA GLY A 20 7.95 6.73 15.50
C GLY A 20 8.32 7.68 14.36
N GLU A 21 8.43 7.15 13.14
CA GLU A 21 8.65 7.97 11.94
C GLU A 21 7.52 8.98 11.75
N TYR A 22 6.28 8.51 11.84
CA TYR A 22 5.09 9.36 11.71
C TYR A 22 5.04 10.45 12.77
N LEU A 23 5.33 10.14 14.05
CA LEU A 23 5.39 11.15 15.12
C LEU A 23 6.45 12.22 14.87
N VAL A 24 7.60 11.84 14.32
CA VAL A 24 8.66 12.81 13.96
C VAL A 24 8.21 13.68 12.79
N ALA A 25 7.54 13.10 11.79
CA ALA A 25 6.98 13.88 10.69
C ALA A 25 5.94 14.89 11.21
N GLN A 26 4.98 14.47 12.04
CA GLN A 26 4.00 15.37 12.65
C GLN A 26 4.68 16.50 13.43
N TRP A 27 5.66 16.17 14.27
CA TRP A 27 6.40 17.17 15.03
C TRP A 27 7.10 18.19 14.13
N LEU A 28 7.68 17.75 13.01
CA LEU A 28 8.32 18.63 12.03
C LEU A 28 7.33 19.55 11.31
N ALA A 29 6.10 19.08 11.06
CA ALA A 29 5.04 19.91 10.51
C ALA A 29 4.67 21.07 11.46
N ASP A 30 4.60 20.78 12.76
CA ASP A 30 4.27 21.76 13.80
C ASP A 30 5.43 22.72 14.14
N HIS A 31 6.67 22.35 13.80
CA HIS A 31 7.89 23.10 14.14
C HIS A 31 8.75 23.43 12.90
N PRO A 32 8.21 24.20 11.93
CA PRO A 32 8.93 24.53 10.72
C PRO A 32 10.25 25.27 11.06
N GLY A 33 11.35 24.79 10.49
CA GLY A 33 12.70 25.37 10.68
C GLY A 33 13.57 24.72 11.75
N GLN A 34 13.03 23.85 12.63
CA GLN A 34 13.85 23.19 13.66
C GLN A 34 14.69 22.00 13.17
N LEU A 35 14.52 21.59 11.90
CA LEU A 35 15.21 20.44 11.31
C LEU A 35 16.73 20.44 11.53
N LYS A 36 17.39 21.60 11.38
CA LYS A 36 18.86 21.69 11.45
C LYS A 36 19.41 21.51 12.87
N GLN A 37 18.57 21.63 13.89
CA GLN A 37 18.96 21.58 15.30
C GLN A 37 18.61 20.24 15.96
N LEU A 38 17.88 19.36 15.26
CA LEU A 38 17.46 18.06 15.78
C LEU A 38 18.64 17.11 15.97
N LEU A 39 18.95 16.84 17.23
CA LEU A 39 19.90 15.81 17.64
C LEU A 39 19.22 14.43 17.73
N PRO A 40 19.95 13.31 17.53
CA PRO A 40 19.39 11.96 17.65
C PRO A 40 18.65 11.70 18.96
N GLN A 41 19.14 12.23 20.08
CA GLN A 41 18.51 12.09 21.41
C GLN A 41 17.16 12.80 21.49
N GLN A 42 16.96 13.90 20.75
CA GLN A 42 15.67 14.58 20.67
C GLN A 42 14.70 13.77 19.80
N ILE A 43 15.18 13.21 18.69
CA ILE A 43 14.38 12.34 17.82
C ILE A 43 13.89 11.11 18.60
N VAL A 44 14.73 10.48 19.43
CA VAL A 44 14.35 9.38 20.32
C VAL A 44 13.14 9.73 21.19
N LYS A 45 13.14 10.95 21.77
CA LYS A 45 12.04 11.43 22.62
C LYS A 45 10.77 11.68 21.81
N ILE A 46 10.88 12.35 20.66
CA ILE A 46 9.74 12.66 19.78
C ILE A 46 9.09 11.37 19.24
N ALA A 47 9.91 10.44 18.75
CA ALA A 47 9.47 9.17 18.18
C ALA A 47 8.99 8.15 19.22
N GLY A 48 9.17 8.42 20.52
CA GLY A 48 8.83 7.47 21.59
C GLY A 48 9.58 6.15 21.49
N ILE A 49 10.87 6.18 21.11
CA ILE A 49 11.67 4.97 20.92
C ILE A 49 11.89 4.27 22.27
N LEU A 50 11.54 2.99 22.36
CA LEU A 50 11.68 2.19 23.58
C LEU A 50 13.15 2.10 24.02
N PRO A 51 13.46 2.11 25.34
CA PRO A 51 14.84 2.15 25.86
C PRO A 51 15.80 1.14 25.21
N ARG A 52 15.33 -0.08 24.97
CA ARG A 52 16.13 -1.16 24.33
C ARG A 52 16.58 -0.86 22.89
N PHE A 53 15.94 0.09 22.19
CA PHE A 53 16.25 0.46 20.81
C PHE A 53 16.93 1.82 20.68
N GLN A 54 17.00 2.62 21.75
CA GLN A 54 17.54 4.00 21.69
C GLN A 54 19.00 4.02 21.26
N ARG A 55 19.85 3.22 21.90
CA ARG A 55 21.28 3.13 21.54
C ARG A 55 21.48 2.68 20.08
N LEU A 56 20.66 1.71 19.62
CA LEU A 56 20.71 1.25 18.23
C LEU A 56 20.37 2.41 17.28
N PHE A 57 19.29 3.13 17.55
CA PHE A 57 18.87 4.27 16.74
C PHE A 57 19.93 5.37 16.70
N GLU A 58 20.40 5.83 17.87
CA GLU A 58 21.35 6.94 17.96
C GLU A 58 22.66 6.65 17.22
N GLN A 59 23.20 5.44 17.37
CA GLN A 59 24.43 5.03 16.70
C GLN A 59 24.21 4.87 15.18
N ASP A 60 23.09 4.27 14.79
CA ASP A 60 22.82 3.96 13.39
C ASP A 60 22.44 5.23 12.60
N PHE A 61 21.71 6.17 13.20
CA PHE A 61 21.27 7.41 12.56
C PHE A 61 22.44 8.25 12.05
N ILE A 62 23.58 8.25 12.75
CA ILE A 62 24.80 8.97 12.36
C ILE A 62 25.83 8.07 11.65
N SER A 63 25.53 6.79 11.48
CA SER A 63 26.48 5.81 10.95
C SER A 63 26.76 6.02 9.46
N MET A 64 27.94 5.54 9.02
CA MET A 64 28.29 5.47 7.61
C MET A 64 27.30 4.58 6.83
N ARG A 65 26.78 3.50 7.44
CA ARG A 65 25.77 2.61 6.84
C ARG A 65 24.55 3.39 6.36
N VAL A 66 23.98 4.23 7.22
CA VAL A 66 22.80 5.03 6.86
C VAL A 66 23.17 6.10 5.83
N SER A 67 24.32 6.77 5.97
CA SER A 67 24.78 7.75 4.98
C SER A 67 24.91 7.14 3.58
N THR A 68 25.56 5.97 3.46
CA THR A 68 25.68 5.24 2.18
C THR A 68 24.32 4.77 1.64
N ALA A 69 23.41 4.33 2.51
CA ALA A 69 22.07 3.94 2.09
C ALA A 69 21.25 5.13 1.55
N VAL A 70 21.35 6.29 2.21
CA VAL A 70 20.71 7.53 1.74
C VAL A 70 21.26 7.93 0.37
N GLU A 71 22.59 7.98 0.21
CA GLU A 71 23.22 8.32 -1.07
C GLU A 71 22.82 7.36 -2.19
N ARG A 72 22.79 6.05 -1.92
CA ARG A 72 22.32 5.05 -2.88
C ARG A 72 20.88 5.31 -3.30
N HIS A 73 19.98 5.61 -2.36
CA HIS A 73 18.58 5.89 -2.69
C HIS A 73 18.40 7.19 -3.47
N LEU A 74 19.13 8.24 -3.13
CA LEU A 74 19.12 9.51 -3.88
C LEU A 74 19.59 9.33 -5.34
N ASN A 75 20.50 8.38 -5.59
CA ASN A 75 21.06 8.14 -6.92
C ASN A 75 20.32 7.07 -7.75
N SER A 76 19.60 6.16 -7.10
CA SER A 76 19.11 4.93 -7.77
C SER A 76 17.62 4.64 -7.59
N THR A 77 16.90 5.43 -6.79
CA THR A 77 15.46 5.22 -6.57
C THR A 77 14.68 6.51 -6.62
N GLN A 78 13.44 6.41 -7.06
CA GLN A 78 12.46 7.46 -6.85
C GLN A 78 11.70 7.19 -5.54
N PHE A 79 11.39 8.25 -4.81
CA PHE A 79 10.60 8.18 -3.58
C PHE A 79 9.86 9.48 -3.40
N MET A 80 8.72 9.44 -2.70
CA MET A 80 8.02 10.61 -2.20
C MET A 80 7.99 10.57 -0.67
N THR A 81 7.73 11.72 -0.06
CA THR A 81 7.51 11.88 1.37
C THR A 81 6.10 12.37 1.62
N ILE A 82 5.63 12.20 2.86
CA ILE A 82 4.32 12.68 3.30
C ILE A 82 4.09 14.20 3.10
N PHE A 83 5.15 14.98 2.85
CA PHE A 83 5.09 16.42 2.59
C PHE A 83 5.16 16.81 1.11
N ASP A 84 5.30 15.85 0.20
CA ASP A 84 5.33 16.15 -1.24
C ASP A 84 3.89 16.33 -1.77
N ASP A 85 3.69 17.26 -2.69
CA ASP A 85 2.37 17.57 -3.27
C ASP A 85 1.77 16.38 -4.04
N GLU A 86 2.60 15.47 -4.54
CA GLU A 86 2.17 14.24 -5.21
C GLU A 86 1.67 13.16 -4.23
N TYR A 87 1.82 13.36 -2.92
CA TYR A 87 1.39 12.38 -1.94
C TYR A 87 -0.14 12.26 -1.90
N PRO A 88 -0.73 11.06 -2.09
CA PRO A 88 -2.18 10.92 -2.21
C PRO A 88 -2.93 11.32 -0.93
N LEU A 89 -3.91 12.21 -1.05
CA LEU A 89 -4.70 12.70 0.09
C LEU A 89 -5.37 11.54 0.88
N LEU A 90 -5.95 10.55 0.18
CA LEU A 90 -6.56 9.40 0.86
C LEU A 90 -5.55 8.59 1.68
N LEU A 91 -4.33 8.46 1.17
CA LEU A 91 -3.27 7.78 1.92
C LEU A 91 -2.85 8.65 3.10
N HIS A 92 -2.74 9.97 2.94
CA HIS A 92 -2.38 10.90 4.00
C HIS A 92 -3.38 10.88 5.17
N GLU A 93 -4.68 10.74 4.88
CA GLU A 93 -5.76 10.64 5.88
C GLU A 93 -5.86 9.25 6.54
N SER A 94 -5.15 8.25 6.01
CA SER A 94 -5.21 6.88 6.53
C SER A 94 -4.47 6.73 7.87
N TRP A 95 -4.75 5.64 8.58
CA TRP A 95 -4.03 5.31 9.81
C TRP A 95 -2.56 4.98 9.54
N LEU A 96 -1.66 5.72 10.21
CA LEU A 96 -0.20 5.62 10.07
C LEU A 96 0.24 5.64 8.60
N PRO A 97 0.08 6.77 7.88
CA PRO A 97 0.52 6.89 6.49
C PRO A 97 2.04 6.71 6.36
N PRO A 98 2.56 6.08 5.28
CA PRO A 98 4.01 5.99 5.06
C PRO A 98 4.67 7.36 5.04
N VAL A 99 5.69 7.60 5.87
CA VAL A 99 6.42 8.87 5.85
C VAL A 99 7.28 8.99 4.60
N VAL A 100 7.81 7.87 4.12
CA VAL A 100 8.57 7.74 2.87
C VAL A 100 7.97 6.59 2.07
N LEU A 101 7.75 6.81 0.78
CA LEU A 101 7.25 5.79 -0.14
C LEU A 101 8.11 5.77 -1.39
N PHE A 102 8.83 4.66 -1.61
CA PHE A 102 9.58 4.41 -2.83
C PHE A 102 8.63 4.03 -3.96
N TYR A 103 8.95 4.44 -5.19
CA TYR A 103 8.15 4.07 -6.35
C TYR A 103 8.97 3.82 -7.60
N GLN A 104 8.36 3.10 -8.54
CA GLN A 104 8.86 2.91 -9.89
C GLN A 104 7.70 2.92 -10.88
N GLY A 105 7.86 3.64 -12.00
CA GLY A 105 6.84 3.79 -13.04
C GLY A 105 6.19 5.17 -13.05
N ASN A 106 4.96 5.25 -13.56
CA ASN A 106 4.22 6.48 -13.78
C ASN A 106 3.53 7.00 -12.51
N ILE A 107 4.19 7.93 -11.82
CA ILE A 107 3.65 8.57 -10.60
C ILE A 107 2.32 9.31 -10.85
N ASN A 108 2.03 9.72 -12.10
CA ASN A 108 0.81 10.48 -12.40
C ASN A 108 -0.47 9.66 -12.16
N LEU A 109 -0.39 8.33 -12.07
CA LEU A 109 -1.53 7.49 -11.69
C LEU A 109 -2.09 7.86 -10.31
N LEU A 110 -1.26 8.42 -9.41
CA LEU A 110 -1.69 8.92 -8.11
C LEU A 110 -2.58 10.16 -8.16
N ARG A 111 -2.66 10.84 -9.31
CA ARG A 111 -3.57 11.98 -9.53
C ARG A 111 -4.99 11.53 -9.94
N SER A 112 -5.21 10.23 -10.09
CA SER A 112 -6.53 9.70 -10.44
C SER A 112 -7.55 9.98 -9.34
N SER A 113 -8.80 10.22 -9.73
CA SER A 113 -9.88 10.52 -8.78
C SER A 113 -10.43 9.29 -8.06
N SER A 114 -10.16 8.08 -8.58
CA SER A 114 -10.84 6.85 -8.18
C SER A 114 -9.87 5.66 -8.14
N PHE A 115 -9.68 5.09 -6.97
CA PHE A 115 -8.85 3.93 -6.65
C PHE A 115 -9.70 2.81 -6.06
N LEU A 116 -9.71 1.65 -6.72
CA LEU A 116 -10.39 0.47 -6.23
C LEU A 116 -9.37 -0.55 -5.72
N GLY A 117 -9.40 -0.80 -4.42
CA GLY A 117 -8.63 -1.88 -3.82
C GLY A 117 -9.24 -3.23 -4.18
N ILE A 118 -8.49 -4.14 -4.77
CA ILE A 118 -8.96 -5.52 -4.98
C ILE A 118 -8.00 -6.47 -4.25
N VAL A 119 -8.54 -7.25 -3.32
CA VAL A 119 -7.77 -8.22 -2.54
C VAL A 119 -8.51 -9.54 -2.42
N GLY A 120 -7.78 -10.62 -2.18
CA GLY A 120 -8.43 -11.92 -2.06
C GLY A 120 -7.47 -13.09 -1.85
N THR A 121 -7.98 -14.27 -2.12
CA THR A 121 -7.26 -15.53 -1.95
C THR A 121 -5.97 -15.55 -2.77
N ARG A 122 -4.91 -16.12 -2.19
CA ARG A 122 -3.65 -16.40 -2.89
C ARG A 122 -3.76 -17.53 -3.92
N ARG A 123 -4.88 -18.25 -3.93
CA ARG A 123 -5.25 -19.32 -4.86
C ARG A 123 -6.54 -18.93 -5.56
N ALA A 124 -6.43 -18.14 -6.62
CA ALA A 124 -7.59 -17.73 -7.41
C ALA A 124 -8.25 -18.96 -8.03
N SER A 125 -9.53 -19.17 -7.70
CA SER A 125 -10.34 -20.21 -8.32
C SER A 125 -10.94 -19.71 -9.66
N PRO A 126 -11.52 -20.60 -10.49
CA PRO A 126 -12.30 -20.18 -11.65
C PRO A 126 -13.41 -19.18 -11.29
N TYR A 127 -14.02 -19.32 -10.10
CA TYR A 127 -15.02 -18.39 -9.61
C TYR A 127 -14.46 -16.98 -9.36
N ALA A 128 -13.29 -16.87 -8.71
CA ALA A 128 -12.63 -15.57 -8.52
C ALA A 128 -12.27 -14.93 -9.87
N LYS A 129 -11.79 -15.72 -10.83
CA LYS A 129 -11.49 -15.23 -12.17
C LYS A 129 -12.74 -14.69 -12.86
N GLN A 130 -13.83 -15.46 -12.87
CA GLN A 130 -15.09 -15.05 -13.46
C GLN A 130 -15.64 -13.77 -12.82
N ALA A 131 -15.57 -13.64 -11.49
CA ALA A 131 -15.98 -12.43 -10.79
C ALA A 131 -15.17 -11.20 -11.24
N ILE A 132 -13.84 -11.32 -11.31
CA ILE A 132 -12.96 -10.21 -11.76
C ILE A 132 -13.25 -9.85 -13.22
N GLU A 133 -13.40 -10.84 -14.11
CA GLU A 133 -13.74 -10.65 -15.52
C GLU A 133 -15.11 -9.98 -15.71
N GLN A 134 -16.08 -10.28 -14.84
CA GLN A 134 -17.40 -9.66 -14.87
C GLN A 134 -17.38 -8.20 -14.39
N PHE A 135 -16.51 -7.84 -13.46
CA PHE A 135 -16.50 -6.50 -12.85
C PHE A 135 -15.61 -5.51 -13.58
N LEU A 136 -14.39 -5.92 -13.96
CA LEU A 136 -13.34 -5.00 -14.42
C LEU A 136 -13.69 -4.18 -15.66
N PRO A 137 -14.34 -4.72 -16.72
CA PRO A 137 -14.62 -3.93 -17.92
C PRO A 137 -15.36 -2.63 -17.63
N ALA A 138 -16.40 -2.67 -16.79
CA ALA A 138 -17.18 -1.48 -16.44
C ALA A 138 -16.42 -0.53 -15.48
N ILE A 139 -15.56 -1.07 -14.61
CA ILE A 139 -14.70 -0.29 -13.72
C ILE A 139 -13.66 0.51 -14.53
N ILE A 140 -13.07 -0.14 -15.54
CA ILE A 140 -12.04 0.45 -16.40
C ILE A 140 -12.64 1.50 -17.35
N GLN A 141 -13.86 1.27 -17.84
CA GLN A 141 -14.61 2.30 -18.59
C GLN A 141 -14.84 3.58 -17.79
N ARG A 142 -14.83 3.51 -16.45
CA ARG A 142 -14.86 4.68 -15.57
C ARG A 142 -13.47 5.20 -15.17
N SER A 143 -12.42 4.78 -15.87
CA SER A 143 -11.04 5.21 -15.63
C SER A 143 -10.57 5.03 -14.18
N MET A 144 -11.13 4.05 -13.48
CA MET A 144 -10.73 3.75 -12.11
C MET A 144 -9.42 2.97 -12.10
N VAL A 145 -8.54 3.31 -11.16
CA VAL A 145 -7.23 2.65 -11.00
C VAL A 145 -7.36 1.49 -10.03
N ILE A 146 -6.93 0.30 -10.45
CA ILE A 146 -6.94 -0.89 -9.59
C ILE A 146 -5.71 -0.87 -8.68
N VAL A 147 -5.91 -0.91 -7.36
CA VAL A 147 -4.84 -1.00 -6.37
C VAL A 147 -4.81 -2.40 -5.78
N SER A 148 -3.67 -3.09 -5.88
CA SER A 148 -3.52 -4.42 -5.30
C SER A 148 -2.06 -4.73 -4.99
N GLY A 149 -1.77 -5.97 -4.61
CA GLY A 149 -0.56 -6.33 -3.91
C GLY A 149 0.49 -7.13 -4.63
N LEU A 150 0.32 -7.41 -5.92
CA LEU A 150 1.21 -8.31 -6.67
C LEU A 150 1.45 -9.68 -5.99
N ALA A 151 0.59 -10.10 -5.05
CA ALA A 151 0.61 -11.46 -4.53
C ALA A 151 0.05 -12.44 -5.57
N THR A 152 0.28 -13.75 -5.40
CA THR A 152 -0.41 -14.74 -6.25
C THR A 152 -1.92 -14.68 -6.07
N GLY A 153 -2.66 -15.27 -7.01
CA GLY A 153 -4.11 -15.38 -6.92
C GLY A 153 -4.81 -14.09 -7.32
N VAL A 154 -5.71 -13.61 -6.48
CA VAL A 154 -6.61 -12.48 -6.81
C VAL A 154 -5.83 -11.21 -7.13
N ASP A 155 -4.78 -10.88 -6.37
CA ASP A 155 -3.98 -9.68 -6.61
C ASP A 155 -3.35 -9.69 -8.02
N HIS A 156 -2.62 -10.76 -8.34
CA HIS A 156 -2.00 -10.95 -9.67
C HIS A 156 -3.04 -10.91 -10.80
N LEU A 157 -4.17 -11.59 -10.60
CA LEU A 157 -5.23 -11.69 -11.60
C LEU A 157 -5.92 -10.35 -11.83
N SER A 158 -6.10 -9.55 -10.78
CA SER A 158 -6.70 -8.21 -10.85
C SER A 158 -5.81 -7.27 -11.66
N HIS A 159 -4.51 -7.25 -11.39
CA HIS A 159 -3.54 -6.48 -12.18
C HIS A 159 -3.52 -6.92 -13.66
N GLN A 160 -3.42 -8.24 -13.89
CA GLN A 160 -3.34 -8.77 -15.25
C GLN A 160 -4.60 -8.44 -16.06
N LEU A 161 -5.79 -8.65 -15.50
CA LEU A 161 -7.05 -8.38 -16.20
C LEU A 161 -7.30 -6.87 -16.35
N ALA A 162 -6.84 -6.03 -15.41
CA ALA A 162 -6.91 -4.59 -15.57
C ALA A 162 -6.12 -4.14 -16.81
N LEU A 163 -4.88 -4.60 -16.93
CA LEU A 163 -4.01 -4.33 -18.07
C LEU A 163 -4.58 -4.85 -19.39
N GLN A 164 -5.11 -6.09 -19.39
CA GLN A 164 -5.70 -6.70 -20.59
C GLN A 164 -6.93 -5.94 -21.12
N ASN A 165 -7.66 -5.26 -20.24
CA ASN A 165 -8.82 -4.45 -20.60
C ASN A 165 -8.45 -2.97 -20.85
N GLY A 166 -7.15 -2.64 -20.92
CA GLY A 166 -6.67 -1.27 -21.17
C GLY A 166 -6.83 -0.32 -19.99
N GLY A 167 -7.00 -0.84 -18.78
CA GLY A 167 -7.07 -0.05 -17.55
C GLY A 167 -5.72 0.11 -16.85
N HIS A 168 -5.68 0.99 -15.86
CA HIS A 168 -4.49 1.30 -15.08
C HIS A 168 -4.47 0.59 -13.72
N THR A 169 -3.27 0.34 -13.20
CA THR A 169 -3.13 -0.36 -11.94
C THR A 169 -1.90 0.02 -11.12
N ILE A 170 -2.01 -0.02 -9.80
CA ILE A 170 -0.94 0.27 -8.85
C ILE A 170 -0.66 -0.96 -8.01
N GLY A 171 0.56 -1.46 -8.09
CA GLY A 171 1.04 -2.58 -7.29
C GLY A 171 1.76 -2.09 -6.05
N VAL A 172 1.29 -2.46 -4.86
CA VAL A 172 1.98 -2.14 -3.61
C VAL A 172 2.72 -3.39 -3.13
N ILE A 173 4.03 -3.35 -2.87
CA ILE A 173 4.83 -4.55 -2.58
C ILE A 173 5.45 -4.53 -1.18
N GLY A 174 5.71 -5.73 -0.63
CA GLY A 174 6.31 -5.94 0.70
C GLY A 174 7.83 -6.16 0.67
N THR A 175 8.49 -5.70 -0.39
CA THR A 175 9.91 -5.90 -0.67
C THR A 175 10.53 -4.60 -1.20
N GLY A 176 11.86 -4.50 -1.19
CA GLY A 176 12.53 -3.46 -1.97
C GLY A 176 12.14 -3.54 -3.46
N LEU A 177 12.11 -2.40 -4.16
CA LEU A 177 11.69 -2.33 -5.57
C LEU A 177 12.53 -3.20 -6.51
N ASN A 178 13.78 -3.48 -6.14
CA ASN A 178 14.69 -4.35 -6.89
C ASN A 178 14.52 -5.85 -6.60
N LEU A 179 13.55 -6.22 -5.75
CA LEU A 179 13.21 -7.60 -5.44
C LEU A 179 11.74 -7.87 -5.80
N SER A 180 11.44 -9.11 -6.15
CA SER A 180 10.08 -9.56 -6.44
C SER A 180 9.70 -10.73 -5.56
N TYR A 181 8.54 -10.63 -4.91
CA TYR A 181 7.95 -11.73 -4.18
C TYR A 181 6.42 -11.74 -4.38
N PRO A 182 5.82 -12.87 -4.76
CA PRO A 182 6.48 -14.15 -5.09
C PRO A 182 7.24 -14.08 -6.44
N ALA A 183 8.21 -14.96 -6.65
CA ALA A 183 9.01 -14.99 -7.88
C ALA A 183 8.16 -15.12 -9.16
N SER A 184 7.01 -15.79 -9.06
CA SER A 184 6.05 -15.90 -10.17
C SER A 184 5.46 -14.56 -10.63
N SER A 185 5.48 -13.54 -9.78
CA SER A 185 4.99 -12.19 -10.13
C SER A 185 6.08 -11.27 -10.65
N GLN A 186 7.32 -11.74 -10.80
CA GLN A 186 8.45 -10.93 -11.27
C GLN A 186 8.19 -10.27 -12.62
N LYS A 187 7.71 -11.03 -13.61
CA LYS A 187 7.41 -10.49 -14.95
C LYS A 187 6.35 -9.39 -14.91
N LEU A 188 5.29 -9.61 -14.14
CA LEU A 188 4.21 -8.64 -13.99
C LEU A 188 4.68 -7.38 -13.25
N GLN A 189 5.46 -7.53 -12.16
CA GLN A 189 6.04 -6.40 -11.45
C GLN A 189 6.97 -5.58 -12.35
N GLN A 190 7.81 -6.24 -13.14
CA GLN A 190 8.70 -5.56 -14.10
C GLN A 190 7.93 -4.78 -15.16
N TYR A 191 6.88 -5.40 -15.72
CA TYR A 191 5.99 -4.72 -16.67
C TYR A 191 5.32 -3.50 -16.04
N MET A 192 4.73 -3.66 -14.85
CA MET A 192 4.08 -2.57 -14.13
C MET A 192 5.06 -1.45 -13.74
N ALA A 193 6.30 -1.79 -13.38
CA ALA A 193 7.32 -0.81 -13.08
C ALA A 193 7.75 0.03 -14.30
N GLN A 194 7.46 -0.45 -15.52
CA GLN A 194 7.76 0.26 -16.78
C GLN A 194 6.55 1.04 -17.31
N HIS A 195 5.33 0.50 -17.18
CA HIS A 195 4.13 1.02 -17.83
C HIS A 195 3.07 1.57 -16.87
N GLU A 196 3.09 1.12 -15.63
CA GLU A 196 2.13 1.45 -14.59
C GLU A 196 2.86 2.03 -13.37
N LEU A 197 2.44 1.71 -12.14
CA LEU A 197 3.10 2.18 -10.92
C LEU A 197 3.27 1.04 -9.91
N VAL A 198 4.48 0.92 -9.37
CA VAL A 198 4.79 0.03 -8.24
C VAL A 198 5.26 0.86 -7.07
N LEU A 199 4.67 0.64 -5.89
CA LEU A 199 4.94 1.34 -4.65
C LEU A 199 5.54 0.38 -3.62
N SER A 200 6.51 0.86 -2.84
CA SER A 200 7.05 0.13 -1.70
C SER A 200 7.45 1.08 -0.58
N GLU A 201 7.18 0.68 0.65
CA GLU A 201 7.75 1.34 1.83
C GLU A 201 9.10 0.75 2.23
N TYR A 202 9.56 -0.30 1.56
CA TYR A 202 10.78 -0.99 1.95
C TYR A 202 11.98 -0.52 1.11
N PRO A 203 13.15 -0.30 1.75
CA PRO A 203 14.35 0.12 1.03
C PRO A 203 14.84 -0.94 0.06
N LEU A 204 15.79 -0.57 -0.81
CA LEU A 204 16.43 -1.53 -1.70
C LEU A 204 16.99 -2.71 -0.91
N ASP A 205 16.94 -3.89 -1.52
CA ASP A 205 17.40 -5.16 -0.94
C ASP A 205 16.59 -5.68 0.27
N ALA A 206 15.53 -4.98 0.69
CA ALA A 206 14.65 -5.47 1.74
C ALA A 206 13.86 -6.70 1.27
N ALA A 207 14.26 -7.87 1.76
CA ALA A 207 13.57 -9.13 1.48
C ALA A 207 12.15 -9.17 2.05
N GLY A 208 11.25 -9.91 1.39
CA GLY A 208 9.86 -10.05 1.80
C GLY A 208 9.72 -10.87 3.09
N ARG A 209 9.34 -10.21 4.18
CA ARG A 209 9.07 -10.87 5.47
C ARG A 209 7.58 -10.98 5.71
N LYS A 210 7.15 -11.97 6.51
CA LYS A 210 5.72 -12.19 6.81
C LYS A 210 5.01 -10.92 7.30
N HIS A 211 5.64 -10.14 8.19
CA HIS A 211 5.07 -8.90 8.70
C HIS A 211 5.00 -7.80 7.64
N HIS A 212 5.94 -7.74 6.68
CA HIS A 212 5.91 -6.73 5.63
C HIS A 212 4.62 -6.81 4.78
N PHE A 213 4.14 -8.03 4.51
CA PHE A 213 2.91 -8.24 3.74
C PHE A 213 1.65 -7.84 4.52
N VAL A 214 1.70 -7.88 5.85
CA VAL A 214 0.60 -7.40 6.70
C VAL A 214 0.65 -5.88 6.81
N GLU A 215 1.82 -5.31 7.06
CA GLU A 215 2.03 -3.87 7.18
C GLU A 215 1.66 -3.15 5.89
N ARG A 216 2.13 -3.65 4.75
CA ARG A 216 1.87 -3.01 3.46
C ARG A 216 0.39 -2.96 3.07
N ASN A 217 -0.45 -3.86 3.59
CA ASN A 217 -1.88 -3.85 3.31
C ASN A 217 -2.56 -2.54 3.75
N ARG A 218 -2.00 -1.84 4.74
CA ARG A 218 -2.51 -0.52 5.15
C ARG A 218 -2.38 0.52 4.03
N ILE A 219 -1.39 0.39 3.15
CA ILE A 219 -1.18 1.30 2.02
C ILE A 219 -2.22 1.01 0.93
N ILE A 220 -2.53 -0.27 0.66
CA ILE A 220 -3.63 -0.62 -0.26
C ILE A 220 -4.95 -0.03 0.25
N ALA A 221 -5.27 -0.28 1.52
CA ALA A 221 -6.48 0.23 2.16
C ALA A 221 -6.50 1.76 2.22
N GLY A 222 -5.36 2.40 2.49
CA GLY A 222 -5.23 3.85 2.58
C GLY A 222 -5.38 4.55 1.24
N LEU A 223 -4.88 3.96 0.15
CA LEU A 223 -5.02 4.51 -1.21
C LEU A 223 -6.44 4.38 -1.77
N SER A 224 -7.21 3.41 -1.32
CA SER A 224 -8.48 3.03 -1.93
C SER A 224 -9.68 3.76 -1.30
N GLN A 225 -10.63 4.24 -2.10
CA GLN A 225 -11.94 4.69 -1.58
C GLN A 225 -12.80 3.50 -1.13
N SER A 226 -12.70 2.40 -1.88
CA SER A 226 -13.39 1.15 -1.61
C SER A 226 -12.45 -0.04 -1.78
N VAL A 227 -12.62 -1.08 -0.96
CA VAL A 227 -11.89 -2.35 -1.08
C VAL A 227 -12.87 -3.50 -1.32
N VAL A 228 -12.70 -4.19 -2.43
CA VAL A 228 -13.46 -5.39 -2.80
C VAL A 228 -12.66 -6.63 -2.43
N VAL A 229 -13.27 -7.50 -1.62
CA VAL A 229 -12.71 -8.81 -1.23
C VAL A 229 -13.32 -9.90 -2.11
N ILE A 230 -12.47 -10.54 -2.93
CA ILE A 230 -12.87 -11.62 -3.84
C ILE A 230 -12.29 -12.93 -3.30
N GLN A 231 -13.15 -13.81 -2.76
CA GLN A 231 -12.78 -15.06 -2.09
C GLN A 231 -11.72 -14.89 -0.97
N ALA A 232 -12.14 -15.08 0.27
CA ALA A 232 -11.28 -15.07 1.44
C ALA A 232 -11.65 -16.22 2.38
N LYS A 233 -10.65 -16.93 2.90
CA LYS A 233 -10.84 -17.82 4.07
C LYS A 233 -11.07 -17.00 5.32
N ALA A 234 -11.66 -17.62 6.35
CA ALA A 234 -11.63 -17.08 7.70
C ALA A 234 -10.19 -16.80 8.14
N LYS A 235 -9.95 -15.67 8.84
CA LYS A 235 -8.62 -15.23 9.31
C LYS A 235 -7.57 -15.05 8.20
N SER A 236 -7.98 -14.81 6.95
CA SER A 236 -7.04 -14.55 5.85
C SER A 236 -6.48 -13.12 5.87
N GLY A 237 -5.33 -12.91 5.22
CA GLY A 237 -4.71 -11.59 5.09
C GLY A 237 -5.60 -10.55 4.40
N SER A 238 -6.48 -10.97 3.50
CA SER A 238 -7.44 -10.09 2.82
C SER A 238 -8.47 -9.50 3.79
N LEU A 239 -8.86 -10.25 4.84
CA LEU A 239 -9.72 -9.73 5.91
C LEU A 239 -9.00 -8.67 6.76
N ILE A 240 -7.68 -8.77 6.90
CA ILE A 240 -6.88 -7.72 7.56
C ILE A 240 -6.98 -6.43 6.75
N THR A 241 -6.82 -6.50 5.41
CA THR A 241 -6.97 -5.33 4.55
C THR A 241 -8.39 -4.75 4.61
N ALA A 242 -9.42 -5.58 4.64
CA ALA A 242 -10.81 -5.12 4.80
C ALA A 242 -11.01 -4.39 6.14
N ASN A 243 -10.49 -4.91 7.24
CA ASN A 243 -10.57 -4.23 8.53
C ASN A 243 -9.81 -2.91 8.55
N LEU A 244 -8.62 -2.84 7.92
CA LEU A 244 -7.86 -1.60 7.76
C LEU A 244 -8.63 -0.57 6.92
N ALA A 245 -9.35 -1.02 5.89
CA ALA A 245 -10.22 -0.17 5.08
C ALA A 245 -11.36 0.43 5.92
N LEU A 246 -12.05 -0.37 6.74
CA LEU A 246 -13.08 0.13 7.67
C LEU A 246 -12.51 1.14 8.66
N GLN A 247 -11.31 0.88 9.23
CA GLN A 247 -10.64 1.80 10.14
C GLN A 247 -10.28 3.15 9.49
N ASN A 248 -10.07 3.15 8.18
CA ASN A 248 -9.81 4.33 7.37
C ASN A 248 -11.09 4.99 6.82
N ASN A 249 -12.28 4.60 7.32
CA ASN A 249 -13.59 5.04 6.82
C ASN A 249 -13.75 4.80 5.29
N ARG A 250 -13.25 3.66 4.80
CA ARG A 250 -13.40 3.22 3.42
C ARG A 250 -14.50 2.18 3.31
N ASN A 251 -15.16 2.11 2.16
CA ASN A 251 -16.19 1.09 1.94
C ASN A 251 -15.53 -0.28 1.79
N VAL A 252 -16.12 -1.29 2.44
CA VAL A 252 -15.74 -2.68 2.25
C VAL A 252 -16.86 -3.39 1.52
N LEU A 253 -16.47 -4.03 0.43
CA LEU A 253 -17.34 -4.84 -0.39
C LEU A 253 -16.81 -6.26 -0.44
N ALA A 254 -17.69 -7.23 -0.61
CA ALA A 254 -17.32 -8.62 -0.67
C ALA A 254 -18.15 -9.38 -1.71
N VAL A 255 -17.49 -10.24 -2.47
CA VAL A 255 -18.16 -11.14 -3.41
C VAL A 255 -18.71 -12.33 -2.62
N PRO A 256 -20.04 -12.52 -2.56
CA PRO A 256 -20.61 -13.65 -1.83
C PRO A 256 -20.26 -14.96 -2.53
N GLY A 257 -20.26 -16.06 -1.79
CA GLY A 257 -20.06 -17.37 -2.38
C GLY A 257 -20.81 -18.45 -1.62
N ARG A 258 -20.67 -19.69 -2.08
CA ARG A 258 -21.38 -20.83 -1.48
C ARG A 258 -20.99 -20.98 0.00
N ILE A 259 -21.97 -21.29 0.85
CA ILE A 259 -21.76 -21.45 2.30
C ILE A 259 -20.84 -22.62 2.65
N ASP A 260 -20.70 -23.60 1.76
CA ASP A 260 -19.84 -24.78 1.91
C ASP A 260 -18.45 -24.61 1.27
N ASP A 261 -18.17 -23.48 0.62
CA ASP A 261 -16.85 -23.15 0.09
C ASP A 261 -16.00 -22.42 1.14
N GLU A 262 -14.89 -23.05 1.54
CA GLU A 262 -13.94 -22.48 2.50
C GLU A 262 -13.34 -21.15 2.00
N LEU A 263 -13.20 -20.97 0.68
CA LEU A 263 -12.73 -19.72 0.10
C LEU A 263 -13.80 -18.61 0.11
N SER A 264 -15.05 -18.93 0.44
CA SER A 264 -16.15 -17.96 0.52
C SER A 264 -16.49 -17.58 1.96
N THR A 265 -16.01 -18.32 2.96
CA THR A 265 -16.33 -18.12 4.38
C THR A 265 -16.04 -16.70 4.86
N GLY A 266 -14.87 -16.15 4.55
CA GLY A 266 -14.47 -14.81 4.97
C GLY A 266 -15.27 -13.70 4.28
N CYS A 267 -15.57 -13.84 2.98
CA CYS A 267 -16.43 -12.89 2.27
C CYS A 267 -17.85 -12.89 2.86
N ASN A 268 -18.43 -14.07 3.10
CA ASN A 268 -19.75 -14.18 3.69
C ASN A 268 -19.80 -13.61 5.13
N GLN A 269 -18.72 -13.80 5.91
CA GLN A 269 -18.57 -13.17 7.24
C GLN A 269 -18.51 -11.64 7.16
N LEU A 270 -17.78 -11.08 6.19
CA LEU A 270 -17.76 -9.63 5.97
C LEU A 270 -19.16 -9.10 5.64
N ILE A 271 -19.89 -9.79 4.76
CA ILE A 271 -21.26 -9.41 4.39
C ILE A 271 -22.17 -9.46 5.62
N GLN A 272 -22.08 -10.53 6.43
CA GLN A 272 -22.82 -10.65 7.67
C GLN A 272 -22.48 -9.53 8.67
N ALA A 273 -21.24 -9.03 8.66
CA ALA A 273 -20.79 -7.92 9.48
C ALA A 273 -21.13 -6.53 8.90
N GLY A 274 -21.80 -6.46 7.74
CA GLY A 274 -22.28 -5.21 7.13
C GLY A 274 -21.52 -4.76 5.89
N ALA A 275 -20.57 -5.53 5.37
CA ALA A 275 -19.96 -5.24 4.07
C ALA A 275 -20.99 -5.35 2.94
N LYS A 276 -20.87 -4.48 1.92
CA LYS A 276 -21.79 -4.49 0.77
C LYS A 276 -21.55 -5.76 -0.08
N PRO A 277 -22.56 -6.58 -0.35
CA PRO A 277 -22.42 -7.72 -1.27
C PRO A 277 -22.25 -7.22 -2.71
N VAL A 278 -21.31 -7.80 -3.45
CA VAL A 278 -21.06 -7.48 -4.87
C VAL A 278 -21.51 -8.63 -5.75
N LEU A 279 -22.56 -8.41 -6.52
CA LEU A 279 -23.12 -9.37 -7.47
C LEU A 279 -22.85 -8.96 -8.92
N LYS A 280 -22.63 -7.66 -9.16
CA LYS A 280 -22.39 -7.05 -10.47
C LYS A 280 -21.51 -5.82 -10.32
N ALA A 281 -20.94 -5.36 -11.44
CA ALA A 281 -20.05 -4.19 -11.43
C ALA A 281 -20.72 -2.92 -10.86
N SER A 282 -22.01 -2.69 -11.14
CA SER A 282 -22.70 -1.49 -10.65
C SER A 282 -22.72 -1.38 -9.13
N ASP A 283 -22.72 -2.50 -8.41
CA ASP A 283 -22.68 -2.50 -6.94
C ASP A 283 -21.37 -1.87 -6.42
N ILE A 284 -20.28 -2.00 -7.18
CA ILE A 284 -19.00 -1.32 -6.90
C ILE A 284 -19.09 0.15 -7.33
N LEU A 285 -19.61 0.42 -8.53
CA LEU A 285 -19.60 1.76 -9.13
C LEU A 285 -20.45 2.79 -8.37
N GLU A 286 -21.47 2.34 -7.64
CA GLU A 286 -22.31 3.19 -6.78
C GLU A 286 -21.53 3.89 -5.65
N ASP A 287 -20.41 3.32 -5.21
CA ASP A 287 -19.59 3.87 -4.14
C ASP A 287 -18.66 5.01 -4.62
N PHE A 288 -18.58 5.24 -5.94
CA PHE A 288 -17.69 6.22 -6.54
C PHE A 288 -18.48 7.40 -7.11
N PRO A 289 -17.94 8.63 -7.04
CA PRO A 289 -18.55 9.78 -7.68
C PRO A 289 -18.81 9.51 -9.17
N GLN A 290 -19.98 9.92 -9.65
CA GLN A 290 -20.23 9.92 -11.09
C GLN A 290 -19.26 10.90 -11.75
N ILE A 291 -18.51 10.44 -12.75
CA ILE A 291 -17.71 11.33 -13.58
C ILE A 291 -18.70 12.21 -14.32
N LYS A 292 -18.75 13.50 -13.97
CA LYS A 292 -19.43 14.48 -14.81
C LYS A 292 -18.60 14.56 -16.09
N GLY A 293 -19.19 14.12 -17.20
CA GLY A 293 -18.59 14.21 -18.53
C GLY A 293 -18.35 15.65 -18.96
#